data_AF-W1P2F6-F1
#
_entry.id   AF-W1P2F6-F1
#
_cell.length_a   1.000
_cell.length_b   1.000
_cell.length_c   1.000
_cell.angle_alpha   90.00
_cell.angle_beta   90.00
_cell.angle_gamma   90.00
#
_symmetry.space_group_name_H-M   'P 1'
#
loop_
_entity.id
_entity.type
_entity.pdbx_description
1 polymer ?
#
loop_
_entity_poly.entity_id
_entity_poly.type
_entity_poly.pdbx_seq_one_letter_code
_entity_poly.pdbx_strand_id
1 'polypeptide(L)'
;MAGSYASLTLLVVWLIVGQQGPVVFAQVASLIPESLFNNMLKHMKDANCPGGRFYTYNAFITAANSYPAFGTTGDTTTRKREIAAFLAQTSKETTVLA
;
A
#
# COMPACT_ATOMS: atom_id res chain seq x y z
N MET A 1 32.46 9.13 -27.94
CA MET A 1 31.19 9.88 -27.84
C MET A 1 30.41 9.33 -26.63
N ALA A 2 30.82 9.64 -25.40
CA ALA A 2 30.20 9.09 -24.18
C ALA A 2 30.32 10.15 -23.08
N GLY A 3 29.33 11.04 -22.98
CA GLY A 3 29.45 12.14 -22.01
C GLY A 3 28.28 13.10 -21.87
N SER A 4 27.05 12.72 -22.28
CA SER A 4 25.91 13.67 -22.24
C SER A 4 24.61 13.13 -21.65
N TYR A 5 24.54 11.84 -21.29
CA TYR A 5 23.32 11.25 -20.71
C TYR A 5 23.32 11.26 -19.18
N ALA A 6 24.49 11.40 -18.54
CA ALA A 6 24.62 11.41 -17.08
C ALA A 6 23.94 12.64 -16.45
N SER A 7 24.04 13.81 -17.08
CA SER A 7 23.39 15.03 -16.58
C SER A 7 21.86 14.99 -16.76
N LEU A 8 21.40 14.46 -17.89
CA LEU A 8 19.97 14.31 -18.19
C LEU A 8 19.30 13.26 -17.29
N THR A 9 19.96 12.14 -17.02
CA THR A 9 19.44 11.13 -16.09
C THR A 9 19.36 11.66 -14.66
N LEU A 10 20.36 12.43 -14.20
CA LEU A 10 20.31 13.07 -12.88
C LEU A 10 19.18 14.11 -12.78
N LEU A 11 18.94 14.90 -13.84
CA LEU A 11 17.82 15.85 -13.89
C LEU A 11 16.45 15.15 -13.87
N VAL A 12 16.30 14.04 -14.59
CA VAL A 12 15.06 13.24 -14.57
C VAL A 12 14.83 12.60 -13.20
N VAL A 13 15.88 12.11 -12.54
CA VAL A 13 15.78 11.61 -11.16
C VAL A 13 15.41 12.71 -10.18
N TRP A 14 15.95 13.93 -10.34
CA TRP A 14 15.59 15.09 -9.52
C TRP A 14 14.15 15.56 -9.75
N LEU A 15 13.60 15.40 -10.95
CA LEU A 15 12.20 15.69 -11.26
C LEU A 15 11.23 14.66 -10.63
N ILE A 16 11.62 13.38 -10.61
CA ILE A 16 10.82 12.29 -10.03
C ILE A 16 10.89 12.31 -8.49
N VAL A 17 12.06 12.66 -7.91
CA VAL A 17 12.28 12.69 -6.46
C VAL A 17 11.95 14.07 -5.86
N GLY A 18 12.16 15.17 -6.58
CA GLY A 18 11.92 16.54 -6.08
C GLY A 18 10.46 16.96 -5.94
N GLN A 19 9.50 16.11 -6.32
CA GLN A 19 8.05 16.37 -6.23
C GLN A 19 7.41 15.79 -4.96
N GLN A 20 8.18 15.26 -4.02
CA GLN A 20 7.63 14.79 -2.74
C GLN A 20 7.30 16.00 -1.85
N GLY A 21 6.12 16.57 -2.07
CA GLY A 21 5.43 17.39 -1.08
C GLY A 21 5.27 16.63 0.24
N PRO A 22 4.83 17.29 1.33
CA PRO A 22 4.70 16.66 2.64
C PRO A 22 3.91 15.36 2.52
N VAL A 23 4.64 14.26 2.67
CA VAL A 23 4.12 12.91 2.56
C VAL A 23 3.08 12.74 3.65
N VAL A 24 1.82 12.64 3.25
CA VAL A 24 0.68 12.59 4.16
C VAL A 24 0.59 11.16 4.72
N PHE A 25 1.51 10.81 5.62
CA PHE A 25 1.60 9.47 6.22
C PHE A 25 0.35 9.05 7.02
N ALA A 26 -0.56 9.98 7.31
CA ALA A 26 -1.82 9.73 8.01
C ALA A 26 -2.97 9.27 7.09
N GLN A 27 -2.80 9.30 5.77
CA GLN A 27 -3.92 9.17 4.85
C GLN A 27 -4.47 7.73 4.77
N VAL A 28 -3.63 6.71 4.70
CA VAL A 28 -4.10 5.31 4.58
C VAL A 28 -4.72 4.81 5.89
N ALA A 29 -4.08 5.10 7.04
CA ALA A 29 -4.63 4.77 8.36
C ALA A 29 -5.98 5.46 8.63
N SER A 30 -6.17 6.69 8.13
CA SER A 30 -7.44 7.40 8.21
C SER A 30 -8.53 6.82 7.29
N LEU A 31 -8.15 6.21 6.16
CA LEU A 31 -9.11 5.61 5.22
C LEU A 31 -9.55 4.20 5.62
N ILE A 32 -8.64 3.45 6.24
CA ILE A 32 -8.84 2.07 6.67
C ILE A 32 -8.51 2.00 8.17
N PRO A 33 -9.50 2.22 9.04
CA PRO A 33 -9.31 1.98 10.47
C PRO A 33 -9.10 0.49 10.74
N GLU A 34 -8.41 0.17 11.83
CA GLU A 34 -8.06 -1.22 12.19
C GLU A 34 -9.29 -2.15 12.27
N SER A 35 -10.42 -1.63 12.76
CA SER A 35 -11.68 -2.38 12.81
C SER A 35 -12.17 -2.78 11.42
N LEU A 36 -12.05 -1.90 10.42
CA LEU A 36 -12.42 -2.20 9.03
C LEU A 36 -11.45 -3.23 8.42
N PHE A 37 -10.15 -3.08 8.67
CA PHE A 37 -9.13 -4.04 8.23
C PHE A 37 -9.41 -5.44 8.79
N ASN A 38 -9.68 -5.54 10.09
CA ASN A 38 -10.00 -6.80 10.75
C ASN A 38 -11.31 -7.41 10.25
N ASN A 39 -12.31 -6.58 9.92
CA ASN A 39 -13.57 -7.05 9.34
C ASN A 39 -13.38 -7.60 7.91
N MET A 40 -12.53 -6.97 7.10
CA MET A 40 -12.20 -7.45 5.75
C MET A 40 -11.46 -8.80 5.79
N LEU A 41 -10.58 -9.00 6.78
CA LEU A 41 -9.74 -10.19 6.92
C LEU A 41 -10.21 -11.14 8.04
N LYS A 42 -11.51 -11.13 8.37
CA LYS A 42 -12.07 -11.89 9.51
C LYS A 42 -11.68 -13.37 9.52
N HIS A 43 -11.75 -14.04 8.36
CA HIS A 43 -11.52 -15.48 8.22
C HIS A 43 -10.04 -15.84 8.12
N MET A 44 -9.18 -14.88 7.77
CA MET A 44 -7.74 -15.13 7.86
C MET A 44 -7.35 -15.38 9.30
N LYS A 45 -7.92 -14.65 10.27
CA LYS A 45 -7.56 -14.77 11.70
C LYS A 45 -8.10 -16.01 12.41
N ASP A 46 -8.86 -16.86 11.72
CA ASP A 46 -9.40 -18.10 12.29
C ASP A 46 -8.26 -19.07 12.67
N ALA A 47 -8.43 -19.80 13.77
CA ALA A 47 -7.42 -20.73 14.28
C ALA A 47 -7.04 -21.84 13.29
N ASN A 48 -7.93 -22.10 12.31
CA ASN A 48 -7.74 -23.10 11.27
C ASN A 48 -6.92 -22.58 10.07
N CYS A 49 -6.53 -21.30 10.06
CA CYS A 49 -5.70 -20.71 9.01
C CYS A 49 -4.24 -20.59 9.47
N PRO A 50 -3.29 -21.35 8.90
CA PRO A 50 -1.87 -21.31 9.31
C PRO A 50 -1.24 -19.92 9.18
N GLY A 51 -1.75 -19.10 8.24
CA GLY A 51 -1.30 -17.73 7.99
C GLY A 51 -2.01 -16.65 8.81
N GLY A 52 -2.94 -17.01 9.70
CA GLY A 52 -3.92 -16.08 10.23
C GLY A 52 -3.43 -14.96 11.13
N ARG A 53 -2.21 -15.08 11.64
CA ARG A 53 -1.57 -14.06 12.47
C ARG A 53 -0.45 -13.31 11.75
N PHE A 54 -0.17 -13.65 10.49
CA PHE A 54 0.91 -13.05 9.72
C PHE A 54 0.57 -11.63 9.24
N TYR A 55 -0.69 -11.41 8.81
CA TYR A 55 -1.17 -10.12 8.33
C TYR A 55 -1.72 -9.26 9.49
N THR A 56 -0.87 -8.37 10.03
CA THR A 56 -1.25 -7.44 11.10
C THR A 56 -1.52 -6.03 10.56
N TYR A 57 -2.40 -5.28 11.24
CA TYR A 57 -2.71 -3.89 10.85
C TYR A 57 -1.46 -3.00 10.90
N ASN A 58 -0.64 -3.15 11.94
CA ASN A 58 0.58 -2.36 12.07
C ASN A 58 1.59 -2.65 10.93
N ALA A 59 1.74 -3.92 10.53
CA ALA A 59 2.58 -4.27 9.39
C ALA A 59 2.02 -3.69 8.08
N PHE A 60 0.71 -3.73 7.90
CA PHE A 60 0.04 -3.11 6.75
C PHE A 60 0.29 -1.60 6.67
N ILE A 61 0.10 -0.86 7.76
CA ILE A 61 0.35 0.59 7.80
C ILE A 61 1.84 0.90 7.59
N THR A 62 2.74 0.14 8.20
CA THR A 62 4.19 0.31 8.01
C THR A 62 4.59 0.09 6.54
N ALA A 63 4.02 -0.94 5.90
CA ALA A 63 4.24 -1.19 4.47
C ALA A 63 3.65 -0.07 3.60
N ALA A 64 2.40 0.34 3.86
CA ALA A 64 1.76 1.45 3.15
C ALA A 64 2.57 2.75 3.25
N ASN A 65 3.17 3.03 4.41
CA ASN A 65 4.04 4.20 4.60
C ASN A 65 5.33 4.16 3.77
N SER A 66 5.77 2.96 3.35
CA SER A 66 6.93 2.81 2.47
C SER A 66 6.60 3.12 1.00
N TYR A 67 5.31 3.18 0.65
CA TYR A 67 4.82 3.46 -0.70
C TYR A 67 3.93 4.71 -0.70
N PRO A 68 4.51 5.93 -0.74
CA PRO A 68 3.77 7.18 -0.55
C PRO A 68 2.69 7.47 -1.62
N ALA A 69 2.76 6.82 -2.78
CA ALA A 69 1.75 6.91 -3.83
C ALA A 69 0.54 5.98 -3.61
N PHE A 70 0.65 5.02 -2.68
CA PHE A 70 -0.39 4.02 -2.42
C PHE A 70 -1.54 4.61 -1.63
N GLY A 71 -2.76 4.51 -2.18
CA GLY A 71 -3.97 4.98 -1.51
C GLY A 71 -3.98 6.50 -1.30
N THR A 72 -3.25 7.26 -2.13
CA THR A 72 -3.19 8.73 -2.11
C THR A 72 -3.66 9.37 -3.42
N THR A 73 -3.96 8.57 -4.44
CA THR A 73 -4.35 9.04 -5.78
C THR A 73 -5.86 9.16 -5.94
N GLY A 74 -6.35 10.31 -6.39
CA GLY A 74 -7.76 10.55 -6.70
C GLY A 74 -8.63 10.89 -5.48
N ASP A 75 -9.94 10.78 -5.63
CA ASP A 75 -10.90 11.06 -4.56
C ASP A 75 -10.92 9.97 -3.47
N THR A 76 -11.55 10.26 -2.33
CA THR A 76 -11.65 9.31 -1.20
C THR A 76 -12.20 7.95 -1.61
N THR A 77 -13.14 7.91 -2.55
CA THR A 77 -13.75 6.68 -3.06
C THR A 77 -12.76 5.87 -3.88
N THR A 78 -11.99 6.52 -4.74
CA THR A 78 -10.94 5.93 -5.59
C THR A 78 -9.83 5.36 -4.74
N ARG A 79 -9.40 6.10 -3.72
CA ARG A 79 -8.35 5.67 -2.78
C ARG A 79 -8.78 4.46 -1.94
N LYS A 80 -10.04 4.43 -1.47
CA LYS A 80 -10.61 3.25 -0.82
C LYS A 80 -10.71 2.06 -1.76
N ARG A 81 -11.07 2.29 -3.03
CA ARG A 81 -11.15 1.25 -4.07
C ARG A 81 -9.78 0.66 -4.38
N GLU A 82 -8.73 1.47 -4.47
CA GLU A 82 -7.35 1.02 -4.66
C GLU A 82 -6.91 0.08 -3.53
N ILE A 83 -7.12 0.48 -2.27
CA ILE A 83 -6.76 -0.33 -1.11
C ILE A 83 -7.59 -1.63 -1.07
N ALA A 84 -8.89 -1.55 -1.34
CA ALA A 84 -9.76 -2.73 -1.40
C ALA A 84 -9.35 -3.70 -2.52
N ALA A 85 -8.98 -3.19 -3.70
CA ALA A 85 -8.52 -4.00 -4.82
C ALA A 85 -7.19 -4.70 -4.50
N PHE A 86 -6.25 -3.99 -3.87
CA PHE A 86 -5.00 -4.57 -3.39
C PHE A 86 -5.26 -5.73 -2.40
N LEU A 87 -6.04 -5.46 -1.35
CA LEU A 87 -6.36 -6.47 -0.33
C LEU A 87 -7.13 -7.66 -0.93
N ALA A 88 -8.05 -7.42 -1.86
CA ALA A 88 -8.78 -8.48 -2.54
C ALA A 88 -7.86 -9.35 -3.41
N GLN A 89 -6.94 -8.75 -4.16
CA GLN A 89 -5.99 -9.49 -4.97
C GLN A 89 -5.02 -10.31 -4.10
N THR A 90 -4.46 -9.71 -3.05
CA THR A 90 -3.63 -10.45 -2.09
C THR A 90 -4.42 -11.57 -1.41
N SER A 91 -5.69 -11.35 -1.06
CA SER A 91 -6.56 -12.39 -0.46
C SER A 91 -6.84 -13.54 -1.43
N LYS A 92 -7.01 -13.26 -2.73
CA LYS A 92 -7.18 -14.29 -3.75
C LYS A 92 -5.91 -15.14 -3.89
N GLU A 93 -4.74 -14.52 -3.97
CA GLU A 93 -3.46 -15.22 -4.08
C GLU A 93 -3.08 -15.97 -2.79
N THR A 94 -3.57 -15.52 -1.64
CA THR A 94 -3.31 -16.14 -0.33
C THR A 94 -4.45 -17.01 0.18
N THR A 95 -5.51 -17.19 -0.64
CA THR A 95 -6.47 -18.28 -0.44
C THR A 95 -5.74 -19.58 -0.75
N VAL A 96 -5.06 -20.10 0.26
CA VAL A 96 -4.81 -21.54 0.36
C VAL A 96 -6.19 -22.17 0.27
N LEU A 97 -6.42 -22.91 -0.80
CA LEU A 97 -7.57 -23.78 -1.03
C LEU A 97 -8.07 -24.35 0.30
N ALA A 98 -9.25 -23.91 0.74
CA ALA A 98 -10.05 -24.62 1.74
C ALA A 98 -10.86 -25.71 1.04
#